data_AF-A0A9D0LRN5-F1
#
_entry.id   AF-A0A9D0LRN5-F1
#
_cell.length_a   1.000
_cell.length_b   1.000
_cell.length_c   1.000
_cell.angle_alpha   90.00
_cell.angle_beta   90.00
_cell.angle_gamma   90.00
#
_symmetry.space_group_name_H-M   'P 1'
#
loop_
_entity.id
_entity.type
_entity.pdbx_description
1 polymer ?
#
loop_
_entity_poly.entity_id
_entity_poly.type
_entity_poly.pdbx_seq_one_letter_code
_entity_poly.pdbx_strand_id
1 'polypeptide(L)'
;FRLIAEFSNDAEIPILVLIIPDHLQVIAPGVLADYDFYRPQRILKKHFDAIGLKYLDILADFQTARDRDRLYFREDKHWTREGHALAARLVLPMALQMTGQ
;
A
#
# COMPACT_ATOMS: atom_id res chain seq x y z
N PHE A 1 10.10 -11.90 1.96
CA PHE A 1 10.54 -10.55 2.38
C PHE A 1 11.84 -10.55 3.17
N ARG A 2 12.15 -11.55 4.00
CA ARG A 2 13.45 -11.61 4.70
C ARG A 2 14.66 -11.50 3.77
N LEU A 3 14.73 -12.33 2.73
CA LEU A 3 15.79 -12.26 1.71
C LEU A 3 15.87 -10.90 1.00
N ILE A 4 14.73 -10.21 0.83
CA ILE A 4 14.67 -8.88 0.22
C ILE A 4 15.26 -7.84 1.18
N ALA A 5 14.94 -7.94 2.48
CA ALA A 5 15.50 -7.07 3.49
C ALA A 5 17.01 -7.28 3.66
N GLU A 6 17.46 -8.54 3.68
CA GLU A 6 18.89 -8.91 3.70
C GLU A 6 19.59 -8.34 2.48
N PHE A 7 19.08 -8.59 1.27
CA PHE A 7 19.64 -8.01 0.04
C PHE A 7 19.68 -6.48 0.03
N SER A 8 18.60 -5.82 0.47
CA SER A 8 18.52 -4.35 0.55
C SER A 8 19.63 -3.77 1.42
N ASN A 9 19.88 -4.41 2.56
CA ASN A 9 20.94 -4.00 3.49
C ASN A 9 22.33 -4.30 2.91
N ASP A 10 22.55 -5.51 2.40
CA ASP A 10 23.84 -5.95 1.87
C ASP A 10 24.27 -5.14 0.63
N ALA A 11 23.30 -4.78 -0.22
CA ALA A 11 23.55 -4.00 -1.43
C ALA A 11 23.53 -2.48 -1.20
N GLU A 12 23.21 -2.02 0.02
CA GLU A 12 22.99 -0.61 0.35
C GLU A 12 21.94 0.07 -0.57
N ILE A 13 20.93 -0.69 -1.03
CA ILE A 13 19.86 -0.20 -1.89
C ILE A 13 18.59 -0.03 -1.04
N PRO A 14 18.07 1.20 -0.87
CA PRO A 14 16.86 1.42 -0.10
C PRO A 14 15.64 0.80 -0.80
N ILE A 15 14.92 -0.08 -0.10
CA ILE A 15 13.66 -0.68 -0.59
C ILE A 15 12.48 -0.19 0.24
N LEU A 16 11.45 0.33 -0.45
CA LEU A 16 10.14 0.65 0.12
C LEU A 16 9.09 -0.33 -0.41
N VAL A 17 8.35 -0.97 0.49
CA VAL A 17 7.19 -1.80 0.10
C VAL A 17 5.91 -0.97 0.15
N LEU A 18 5.22 -0.86 -0.98
CA LEU A 18 3.87 -0.29 -1.03
C LEU A 18 2.84 -1.39 -0.73
N ILE A 19 2.06 -1.24 0.34
CA ILE A 19 0.94 -2.12 0.65
C ILE A 19 -0.29 -1.61 -0.10
N ILE A 20 -0.65 -2.31 -1.17
CA ILE A 20 -1.78 -1.98 -2.03
C ILE A 20 -3.09 -2.46 -1.38
N PRO A 21 -4.10 -1.58 -1.19
CA PRO A 21 -5.41 -2.01 -0.76
C PRO A 21 -6.12 -2.81 -1.86
N ASP A 22 -6.88 -3.83 -1.46
CA ASP A 22 -7.81 -4.49 -2.38
C ASP A 22 -9.03 -3.59 -2.65
N HIS A 23 -9.56 -3.67 -3.87
CA HIS A 23 -10.71 -2.89 -4.32
C HIS A 23 -11.94 -2.99 -3.39
N LEU A 24 -12.21 -4.15 -2.78
CA LEU A 24 -13.34 -4.32 -1.86
C LEU A 24 -13.13 -3.54 -0.55
N GLN A 25 -11.87 -3.38 -0.11
CA GLN A 25 -11.56 -2.58 1.08
C GLN A 25 -11.84 -1.10 0.87
N VAL A 26 -11.82 -0.63 -0.38
CA VAL A 26 -11.96 0.78 -0.75
C VAL A 26 -13.38 1.11 -1.17
N ILE A 27 -13.96 0.34 -2.09
CA ILE A 27 -15.26 0.64 -2.72
C ILE A 27 -16.43 0.13 -1.89
N ALA A 28 -16.28 -1.04 -1.28
CA ALA A 28 -17.36 -1.73 -0.56
C ALA A 28 -16.93 -2.15 0.86
N PRO A 29 -16.41 -1.22 1.70
CA PRO A 29 -16.02 -1.56 3.05
C PRO A 29 -17.23 -2.09 3.83
N GLY A 30 -17.16 -3.34 4.28
CA GLY A 30 -18.24 -3.99 5.04
C GLY A 30 -19.21 -4.86 4.24
N VAL A 31 -18.95 -5.12 2.95
CA VAL A 31 -19.81 -6.03 2.14
C VAL A 31 -19.87 -7.47 2.70
N LEU A 32 -18.89 -7.87 3.51
CA LEU A 32 -18.89 -9.10 4.29
C LEU A 32 -18.77 -8.74 5.77
N ALA A 33 -19.89 -8.65 6.48
CA ALA A 33 -19.96 -8.13 7.85
C ALA A 33 -19.07 -8.89 8.86
N ASP A 34 -18.89 -10.20 8.66
CA ASP A 34 -18.07 -11.06 9.54
C ASP A 34 -16.60 -11.16 9.07
N TYR A 35 -16.22 -10.48 8.00
CA TYR A 35 -14.88 -10.54 7.44
C TYR A 35 -14.04 -9.32 7.86
N ASP A 36 -12.93 -9.59 8.53
CA ASP A 36 -11.96 -8.56 8.90
C ASP A 36 -11.08 -8.18 7.70
N PHE A 37 -11.60 -7.26 6.88
CA PHE A 37 -10.90 -6.73 5.70
C PHE A 37 -9.56 -6.06 6.04
N TYR A 38 -9.32 -5.63 7.27
CA TYR A 38 -8.07 -4.93 7.65
C TYR A 38 -6.98 -5.90 8.13
N ARG A 39 -7.32 -7.17 8.36
CA ARG A 39 -6.36 -8.19 8.81
C ARG A 39 -5.13 -8.31 7.90
N PRO A 40 -5.24 -8.31 6.56
CA PRO A 40 -4.06 -8.41 5.68
C PRO A 40 -3.05 -7.29 5.93
N GLN A 41 -3.50 -6.03 5.99
CA GLN A 41 -2.63 -4.88 6.25
C GLN A 41 -1.94 -5.01 7.61
N ARG A 42 -2.70 -5.36 8.68
CA ARG A 42 -2.10 -5.52 10.01
C ARG A 42 -1.04 -6.62 10.06
N ILE A 43 -1.26 -7.75 9.39
CA ILE A 43 -0.29 -8.85 9.31
C ILE A 43 0.97 -8.41 8.56
N LEU A 44 0.82 -7.77 7.39
CA LEU A 44 1.93 -7.31 6.58
C LEU A 44 2.78 -6.26 7.31
N LYS A 45 2.13 -5.26 7.91
CA LYS A 45 2.79 -4.21 8.71
C LYS A 45 3.62 -4.81 9.83
N LYS A 46 3.00 -5.67 10.65
CA LYS A 46 3.68 -6.37 11.73
C LYS A 46 4.87 -7.20 11.23
N HIS A 47 4.72 -7.87 10.07
CA HIS A 47 5.80 -8.65 9.48
C HIS A 47 6.97 -7.77 9.03
N PHE A 48 6.69 -6.66 8.35
CA PHE A 48 7.71 -5.73 7.87
C PHE A 48 8.42 -4.99 9.01
N ASP A 49 7.68 -4.58 10.04
CA ASP A 49 8.24 -4.01 11.28
C ASP A 49 9.24 -5.00 11.92
N ALA A 50 8.86 -6.28 12.00
CA ALA A 50 9.69 -7.31 12.62
C ALA A 50 11.00 -7.62 11.86
N ILE A 51 11.06 -7.34 10.55
CA ILE A 51 12.26 -7.57 9.72
C ILE A 51 12.97 -6.26 9.33
N GLY A 52 12.54 -5.11 9.88
CA GLY A 52 13.16 -3.81 9.62
C GLY A 52 12.93 -3.25 8.21
N LEU A 53 11.96 -3.77 7.46
CA LEU A 53 11.69 -3.32 6.09
C LEU A 53 10.75 -2.11 6.09
N LYS A 54 11.12 -1.04 5.37
CA LYS A 54 10.27 0.14 5.23
C LYS A 54 9.07 -0.18 4.35
N TYR A 55 7.90 0.33 4.74
CA TYR A 55 6.67 0.20 3.96
C TYR A 55 5.81 1.45 4.03
N LEU A 56 4.89 1.56 3.07
CA LEU A 56 3.82 2.55 3.03
C LEU A 56 2.48 1.83 2.88
N ASP A 57 1.56 2.05 3.82
CA ASP A 57 0.18 1.54 3.77
C ASP A 57 -0.74 2.68 3.34
N ILE A 58 -1.30 2.56 2.13
CA ILE A 58 -2.12 3.61 1.49
C ILE A 58 -3.63 3.33 1.57
N LEU A 59 -4.06 2.33 2.36
CA LEU A 59 -5.48 1.98 2.46
C LEU A 59 -6.34 3.15 2.96
N ALA A 60 -5.89 3.84 4.01
CA ALA A 60 -6.64 4.95 4.60
C ALA A 60 -6.81 6.12 3.60
N ASP A 61 -5.76 6.45 2.84
CA ASP A 61 -5.80 7.49 1.81
C ASP A 61 -6.78 7.13 0.68
N PHE A 62 -6.83 5.86 0.28
CA PHE A 62 -7.76 5.39 -0.74
C PHE A 62 -9.21 5.39 -0.23
N GLN A 63 -9.45 5.01 1.03
CA GLN A 63 -10.79 4.99 1.62
C GLN A 63 -11.37 6.39 1.84
N THR A 64 -10.52 7.37 2.17
CA THR A 64 -10.92 8.75 2.47
C THR A 64 -10.92 9.66 1.24
N ALA A 65 -10.46 9.17 0.08
CA ALA A 65 -10.49 9.91 -1.17
C ALA A 65 -11.94 10.28 -1.56
N ARG A 66 -12.15 11.55 -1.93
CA ARG A 66 -13.47 12.08 -2.34
C ARG A 66 -14.13 11.25 -3.45
N ASP A 67 -13.33 10.80 -4.41
CA ASP A 67 -13.78 10.03 -5.58
C ASP A 67 -13.27 8.59 -5.51
N ARG A 68 -13.35 7.94 -4.33
CA ARG A 68 -12.80 6.59 -4.10
C ARG A 68 -13.28 5.54 -5.13
N ASP A 69 -14.52 5.65 -5.59
CA ASP A 69 -15.11 4.71 -6.57
C ASP A 69 -14.50 4.86 -7.97
N ARG A 70 -13.77 5.95 -8.23
CA ARG A 70 -13.02 6.16 -9.48
C ARG A 70 -11.58 5.65 -9.40
N LEU A 71 -11.11 5.18 -8.24
CA LEU A 71 -9.72 4.73 -8.08
C LEU A 71 -9.49 3.32 -8.63
N TYR A 72 -10.54 2.52 -8.81
CA TYR A 72 -10.50 1.21 -9.46
C TYR A 72 -11.47 1.15 -10.63
N PHE A 73 -11.21 0.24 -11.56
CA PHE A 73 -12.19 -0.08 -12.59
C PHE A 73 -13.40 -0.81 -11.97
N ARG A 74 -14.56 -0.71 -12.62
CA ARG A 74 -15.81 -1.29 -12.09
C ARG A 74 -15.80 -2.82 -12.13
N GLU A 75 -15.36 -3.41 -13.24
CA GLU A 75 -15.29 -4.86 -13.42
C GLU A 75 -13.86 -5.44 -13.28
N ASP A 76 -12.88 -4.61 -12.92
CA ASP A 76 -11.47 -4.98 -12.88
C ASP A 76 -10.81 -4.49 -11.58
N LYS A 77 -9.94 -5.33 -10.99
CA LYS A 77 -9.34 -5.10 -9.67
C LYS A 77 -8.15 -4.15 -9.68
N HIS A 78 -7.71 -3.70 -10.86
CA HIS A 78 -6.61 -2.76 -11.01
C HIS A 78 -7.07 -1.33 -10.79
N TRP A 79 -6.10 -0.48 -10.48
CA TRP A 79 -6.31 0.95 -10.37
C TRP A 79 -6.59 1.57 -11.74
N THR A 80 -7.43 2.60 -11.74
CA THR A 80 -7.53 3.52 -12.86
C THR A 80 -6.30 4.43 -12.92
N ARG A 81 -6.26 5.31 -13.93
CA ARG A 81 -5.27 6.39 -13.98
C ARG A 81 -5.30 7.25 -12.72
N GLU A 82 -6.48 7.54 -12.19
CA GLU A 82 -6.68 8.32 -10.97
C GLU A 82 -6.17 7.58 -9.74
N GLY A 83 -6.40 6.26 -9.63
CA GLY A 83 -5.83 5.41 -8.59
C GLY A 83 -4.30 5.40 -8.60
N HIS A 84 -3.70 5.18 -9.78
CA HIS A 84 -2.24 5.28 -9.96
C HIS A 84 -1.71 6.67 -9.61
N ALA A 85 -2.40 7.74 -10.00
CA ALA A 85 -1.99 9.11 -9.71
C ALA A 85 -2.03 9.42 -8.21
N LEU A 86 -3.04 8.93 -7.48
CA LEU A 86 -3.08 9.06 -6.03
C LEU A 86 -1.93 8.29 -5.37
N ALA A 87 -1.71 7.02 -5.75
CA ALA A 87 -0.61 6.23 -5.21
C ALA A 87 0.76 6.89 -5.46
N ALA A 88 1.00 7.42 -6.67
CA ALA A 88 2.24 8.12 -7.00
C ALA A 88 2.48 9.35 -6.11
N ARG A 89 1.44 10.14 -5.83
CA ARG A 89 1.54 11.30 -4.91
C ARG A 89 1.88 10.89 -3.48
N LEU A 90 1.41 9.73 -3.03
CA LEU A 90 1.68 9.21 -1.68
C LEU A 90 3.10 8.60 -1.59
N VAL A 91 3.56 7.95 -2.65
CA VAL A 91 4.87 7.30 -2.70
C VAL A 91 6.02 8.29 -2.85
N LEU A 92 5.84 9.35 -3.66
CA LEU A 92 6.93 10.26 -4.00
C LEU A 92 7.65 10.88 -2.77
N PRO A 93 6.95 11.41 -1.74
CA PRO A 93 7.62 11.96 -0.56
C PRO A 93 8.48 10.92 0.18
N MET A 94 8.00 9.68 0.28
CA MET A 94 8.73 8.58 0.92
C MET A 94 9.98 8.22 0.11
N ALA A 95 9.85 8.16 -1.22
CA ALA A 95 10.97 7.87 -2.12
C ALA A 95 12.06 8.94 -2.02
N LEU A 96 11.69 10.23 -1.99
CA LEU A 96 12.65 11.35 -1.85
C LEU A 96 13.37 11.32 -0.49
N GLN A 97 12.62 11.09 0.60
CA GLN A 97 13.21 10.97 1.94
C GLN A 97 14.25 9.84 2.02
N MET A 98 14.03 8.73 1.30
CA MET A 98 14.93 7.58 1.29
C MET A 98 16.19 7.81 0.44
N THR A 99 16.17 8.76 -0.49
CA THR A 99 17.33 9.11 -1.33
C THR A 99 18.07 10.36 -0.86
N GLY A 100 17.62 10.99 0.23
CA GLY A 100 18.21 12.22 0.77
C GLY A 100 17.96 13.45 -0.10
N GLN A 101 16.89 13.44 -0.89
CA GLN A 101 16.45 14.55 -1.75
C GLN A 101 15.33 15.37 -1.11
#